data_AF-A0A1M3I6L9-F1
#
_entry.id   AF-A0A1M3I6L9-F1
#
_cell.length_a   1.000
_cell.length_b   1.000
_cell.length_c   1.000
_cell.angle_alpha   90.00
_cell.angle_beta   90.00
_cell.angle_gamma   90.00
#
_symmetry.space_group_name_H-M   'P 1'
#
loop_
_entity.id
_entity.type
_entity.pdbx_description
1 polymer ?
#
loop_
_entity_poly.entity_id
_entity_poly.type
_entity_poly.pdbx_seq_one_letter_code
_entity_poly.pdbx_strand_id
1 'polypeptide(L)'
;MLDFPTWKRAWLWFLTLAAVAAALPTLGSLGGVSIPGPQVNLGLDLAGGSQILLEANTKQVARQRLESMEEDVRRVLRQASPAIRIGDLSTSNGRISFLLDNPSQVDRAREELLPLVNGSGPVREWNLEVVDGSRFVLTPTKNGLDQAITNAMDTATEVVRKRIDALGTREPTIIREGDTRISVQVPGLSDPEALKSLLGQTAKLEFKLVDTTALQSDVAQGIAPPGSEIVPYAPGTPLAGTSIAVKRLGGIRGDSLTNAQQSFDQRNNQAVVDITFDQAGGKKFADLTAQNTGKPFAIILDGQVLSAPNINEPILGGKAQISGSFTTESANQLAISLRSGALPVDLTVVQQGTVGPELGADSIRKGLLAMAVGSGLVLLLIGFTYGRLGVYANIALVLNVLMLLGVMAVFKTTLTLPGIAGFVLTIGAAVDANVLINE
;
A
#
# COMPACT_ATOMS: atom_id res chain seq x y z
N MET A 1 -11.88 -44.01 39.04
CA MET A 1 -12.64 -43.03 38.23
C MET A 1 -11.97 -41.69 38.41
N LEU A 2 -11.46 -41.08 37.33
CA LEU A 2 -10.89 -39.74 37.40
C LEU A 2 -12.05 -38.74 37.56
N ASP A 3 -12.28 -38.28 38.79
CA ASP A 3 -13.31 -37.26 39.07
C ASP A 3 -12.79 -35.88 38.68
N PHE A 4 -13.10 -35.49 37.45
CA PHE A 4 -12.91 -34.12 37.00
C PHE A 4 -14.02 -33.21 37.56
N PRO A 5 -13.68 -32.02 38.08
CA PRO A 5 -14.66 -31.02 38.50
C PRO A 5 -15.67 -30.72 37.40
N THR A 6 -16.95 -30.63 37.76
CA THR A 6 -18.06 -30.38 36.82
C THR A 6 -17.88 -29.11 36.00
N TRP A 7 -17.28 -28.07 36.60
CA TRP A 7 -16.98 -26.83 35.89
C TRP A 7 -15.96 -27.02 34.76
N LYS A 8 -14.91 -27.84 34.97
CA LYS A 8 -13.90 -28.12 33.94
C LYS A 8 -14.51 -28.90 32.78
N ARG A 9 -15.40 -29.86 33.08
CA ARG A 9 -16.16 -30.60 32.06
C ARG A 9 -17.05 -29.65 31.25
N ALA A 10 -17.81 -28.78 31.92
CA ALA A 10 -18.67 -27.81 31.27
C ALA A 10 -17.87 -26.82 30.39
N TRP A 11 -16.73 -26.36 30.88
CA TRP A 11 -15.83 -25.47 30.14
C TRP A 11 -15.27 -26.12 28.85
N LEU A 12 -14.79 -27.36 28.94
CA LEU A 12 -14.28 -28.09 27.78
C LEU A 12 -15.36 -28.32 26.74
N TRP A 13 -16.56 -28.74 27.15
CA TRP A 13 -17.69 -28.92 26.23
C TRP A 13 -18.13 -27.60 25.60
N PHE A 14 -18.16 -26.51 26.36
CA PHE A 14 -18.44 -25.18 25.81
C PHE A 14 -17.42 -24.79 24.73
N LEU A 15 -16.12 -24.96 25.01
CA LEU A 15 -15.05 -24.64 24.07
C LEU A 15 -15.12 -25.49 22.79
N THR A 16 -15.36 -26.80 22.93
CA THR A 16 -15.56 -27.70 21.79
C THR A 16 -16.77 -27.30 20.96
N LEU A 17 -17.93 -27.05 21.58
CA LEU A 17 -19.13 -26.67 20.86
C LEU A 17 -19.00 -25.30 20.18
N ALA A 18 -18.34 -24.33 20.82
CA ALA A 18 -18.07 -23.01 20.24
C ALA A 18 -17.17 -23.12 19.00
N ALA A 19 -16.10 -23.90 19.06
CA ALA A 19 -15.22 -24.13 17.92
C ALA A 19 -15.94 -24.90 16.79
N VAL A 20 -16.71 -25.94 17.11
CA VAL A 20 -17.52 -26.67 16.12
C VAL A 20 -18.55 -25.75 15.45
N ALA A 21 -19.22 -24.89 16.21
CA ALA A 21 -20.17 -23.92 15.66
C ALA A 21 -19.49 -22.94 14.70
N ALA A 22 -18.26 -22.51 14.98
CA ALA A 22 -17.48 -21.67 14.09
C ALA A 22 -17.03 -22.38 12.79
N ALA A 23 -17.02 -23.72 12.76
CA ALA A 23 -16.68 -24.50 11.56
C ALA A 23 -17.86 -24.67 10.59
N LEU A 24 -19.10 -24.58 11.07
CA LEU A 24 -20.32 -24.80 10.27
C LEU A 24 -20.39 -23.93 9.00
N PRO A 25 -20.05 -22.62 9.03
CA PRO A 25 -20.09 -21.80 7.82
C PRO A 25 -19.09 -22.26 6.75
N THR A 26 -17.92 -22.73 7.17
CA THR A 26 -16.91 -23.28 6.27
C THR A 26 -17.42 -24.56 5.59
N LEU A 27 -18.01 -25.48 6.35
CA LEU A 27 -18.60 -26.70 5.80
C LEU A 27 -19.75 -26.40 4.84
N GLY A 28 -20.60 -25.42 5.17
CA GLY A 28 -21.64 -24.91 4.28
C GLY A 28 -21.05 -24.46 2.95
N SER A 29 -20.04 -23.57 2.99
CA SER A 29 -19.41 -23.04 1.77
C SER A 29 -18.79 -24.14 0.89
N LEU A 30 -18.17 -25.16 1.49
CA LEU A 30 -17.62 -26.32 0.77
C LEU A 30 -18.71 -27.20 0.17
N GLY A 31 -19.87 -27.29 0.82
CA GLY A 31 -21.06 -27.99 0.34
C GLY A 31 -21.95 -27.17 -0.60
N GLY A 32 -21.54 -25.96 -0.99
CA GLY A 32 -22.30 -25.07 -1.88
C GLY A 32 -23.45 -24.30 -1.21
N VAL A 33 -23.52 -24.30 0.13
CA VAL A 33 -24.52 -23.58 0.92
C VAL A 33 -23.88 -22.36 1.58
N SER A 34 -24.31 -21.16 1.21
CA SER A 34 -23.80 -19.93 1.83
C SER A 34 -24.42 -19.72 3.21
N ILE A 35 -23.68 -20.10 4.26
CA ILE A 35 -24.04 -19.85 5.65
C ILE A 35 -23.33 -18.56 6.12
N PRO A 36 -24.04 -17.59 6.74
CA PRO A 36 -23.41 -16.40 7.29
C PRO A 36 -22.48 -16.77 8.45
N GLY A 37 -21.24 -16.31 8.41
CA GLY A 37 -20.27 -16.53 9.48
C GLY A 37 -18.82 -16.55 9.00
N PRO A 38 -17.85 -16.67 9.92
CA PRO A 38 -16.44 -16.78 9.56
C PRO A 38 -16.21 -18.06 8.74
N GLN A 39 -15.50 -17.92 7.62
CA GLN A 39 -15.15 -19.02 6.72
C GLN A 39 -13.62 -19.10 6.62
N VAL A 40 -13.11 -20.31 6.42
CA VAL A 40 -11.69 -20.52 6.13
C VAL A 40 -11.34 -19.88 4.79
N ASN A 41 -10.23 -19.14 4.74
CA ASN A 41 -9.74 -18.56 3.51
C ASN A 41 -9.09 -19.64 2.64
N LEU A 42 -9.29 -19.63 1.34
CA LEU A 42 -8.66 -20.57 0.41
C LEU A 42 -7.45 -19.89 -0.24
N GLY A 43 -6.32 -20.59 -0.29
CA GLY A 43 -5.10 -20.10 -0.93
C GLY A 43 -5.21 -20.06 -2.45
N LEU A 44 -4.20 -19.47 -3.10
CA LEU A 44 -4.16 -19.29 -4.57
C LEU A 44 -4.36 -20.62 -5.32
N ASP A 45 -3.75 -21.70 -4.82
CA ASP A 45 -3.84 -23.03 -5.43
C ASP A 45 -5.26 -23.62 -5.40
N LEU A 46 -6.09 -23.17 -4.47
CA LEU A 46 -7.45 -23.69 -4.25
C LEU A 46 -8.52 -22.76 -4.83
N ALA A 47 -8.36 -21.45 -4.65
CA ALA A 47 -9.32 -20.44 -5.10
C ALA A 47 -9.08 -19.95 -6.53
N GLY A 48 -7.90 -20.24 -7.11
CA GLY A 48 -7.38 -19.46 -8.22
C GLY A 48 -7.07 -18.01 -7.79
N GLY A 49 -6.67 -17.17 -8.73
CA GLY A 49 -6.43 -15.75 -8.44
C GLY A 49 -5.57 -15.05 -9.48
N SER A 50 -5.16 -13.83 -9.16
CA SER A 50 -4.37 -12.99 -10.05
C SER A 50 -2.95 -12.83 -9.52
N GLN A 51 -1.97 -12.91 -10.42
CA GLN A 51 -0.56 -12.65 -10.16
C GLN A 51 -0.10 -11.48 -11.04
N ILE A 52 0.60 -10.53 -10.44
CA ILE A 52 1.19 -9.39 -11.13
C ILE A 52 2.64 -9.22 -10.67
N LEU A 53 3.55 -9.06 -11.62
CA LEU A 53 4.92 -8.65 -11.39
C LEU A 53 5.08 -7.18 -11.78
N LEU A 54 5.41 -6.36 -10.78
CA LEU A 54 5.64 -4.93 -10.90
C LEU A 54 7.14 -4.65 -10.94
N GLU A 55 7.57 -3.71 -11.76
CA GLU A 55 8.96 -3.20 -11.81
C GLU A 55 8.98 -1.69 -11.61
N ALA A 56 9.88 -1.24 -10.74
CA ALA A 56 10.05 0.15 -10.37
C ALA A 56 10.90 0.96 -11.36
N ASN A 57 10.47 2.18 -11.65
CA ASN A 57 11.23 3.11 -12.49
C ASN A 57 12.38 3.79 -11.70
N THR A 58 13.57 3.19 -11.73
CA THR A 58 14.76 3.71 -11.02
C THR A 58 15.19 5.11 -11.45
N LYS A 59 14.89 5.53 -12.69
CA LYS A 59 15.21 6.88 -13.18
C LYS A 59 14.39 7.95 -12.48
N GLN A 60 13.14 7.63 -12.13
CA GLN A 60 12.27 8.55 -11.40
C GLN A 60 12.76 8.76 -9.97
N VAL A 61 13.21 7.70 -9.29
CA VAL A 61 13.83 7.78 -7.96
C VAL A 61 15.03 8.73 -7.99
N ALA A 62 15.91 8.59 -9.00
CA ALA A 62 17.05 9.48 -9.16
C ALA A 62 16.63 10.95 -9.35
N ARG A 63 15.60 11.20 -10.17
CA ARG A 63 15.06 12.55 -10.41
C ARG A 63 14.47 13.17 -9.15
N GLN A 64 13.61 12.44 -8.44
CA GLN A 64 12.98 12.91 -7.20
C GLN A 64 14.01 13.22 -6.11
N ARG A 65 15.11 12.45 -6.06
CA ARG A 65 16.22 12.71 -5.15
C ARG A 65 16.95 14.01 -5.48
N LEU A 66 17.13 14.33 -6.76
CA LEU A 66 17.70 15.61 -7.20
C LEU A 66 16.78 16.79 -6.85
N GLU A 67 15.47 16.66 -7.05
CA GLU A 67 14.49 17.68 -6.71
C GLU A 67 14.45 17.93 -5.19
N SER A 68 14.45 16.87 -4.39
CA SER A 68 14.47 16.97 -2.91
C SER A 68 15.75 17.62 -2.41
N MET A 69 16.91 17.23 -2.97
CA MET A 69 18.19 17.83 -2.61
C MET A 69 18.28 19.30 -3.07
N GLU A 70 17.65 19.69 -4.19
CA GLU A 70 17.55 21.12 -4.58
C GLU A 70 16.79 21.93 -3.53
N GLU A 71 15.64 21.42 -3.06
CA GLU A 71 14.84 22.04 -2.00
C GLU A 71 15.64 22.17 -0.69
N ASP A 72 16.37 21.12 -0.32
CA ASP A 72 17.19 21.08 0.90
C ASP A 72 18.36 22.05 0.85
N VAL A 73 19.12 22.05 -0.26
CA VAL A 73 20.23 23.01 -0.48
C VAL A 73 19.73 24.45 -0.40
N ARG A 74 18.62 24.76 -1.10
CA ARG A 74 18.03 26.09 -1.08
C ARG A 74 17.57 26.50 0.32
N ARG A 75 17.01 25.57 1.09
CA ARG A 75 16.57 25.81 2.46
C ARG A 75 17.74 26.08 3.40
N VAL A 76 18.75 25.21 3.40
CA VAL A 76 19.93 25.33 4.28
C VAL A 76 20.67 26.64 4.03
N LEU A 77 20.97 26.97 2.77
CA LEU A 77 21.73 28.18 2.44
C LEU A 77 20.96 29.48 2.75
N ARG A 78 19.62 29.47 2.64
CA ARG A 78 18.78 30.61 3.05
C ARG A 78 18.68 30.79 4.56
N GLN A 79 18.72 29.69 5.32
CA GLN A 79 18.59 29.71 6.78
C GLN A 79 19.93 29.91 7.50
N ALA A 80 21.06 29.68 6.80
CA ALA A 80 22.39 30.02 7.30
C ALA A 80 22.43 31.49 7.76
N SER A 81 23.18 31.78 8.81
CA SER A 81 23.28 33.12 9.38
C SER A 81 24.72 33.63 9.32
N PRO A 82 25.03 34.67 8.51
CA PRO A 82 24.18 35.35 7.53
C PRO A 82 23.81 34.47 6.32
N ALA A 83 22.67 34.76 5.69
CA ALA A 83 22.14 34.00 4.55
C ALA A 83 23.12 34.01 3.37
N ILE A 84 23.34 32.82 2.81
CA ILE A 84 24.25 32.62 1.67
C ILE A 84 23.41 32.75 0.39
N ARG A 85 23.75 33.73 -0.44
CA ARG A 85 23.04 33.95 -1.71
C ARG A 85 23.69 33.13 -2.82
N ILE A 86 22.82 32.54 -3.63
CA ILE A 86 23.17 31.67 -4.75
C ILE A 86 22.38 32.10 -5.97
N GLY A 87 22.98 31.88 -7.14
CA GLY A 87 22.29 31.96 -8.42
C GLY A 87 21.29 30.81 -8.63
N ASP A 88 20.85 30.65 -9.86
CA ASP A 88 19.93 29.57 -10.21
C ASP A 88 20.55 28.19 -10.00
N LEU A 89 19.77 27.28 -9.41
CA LEU A 89 20.12 25.86 -9.33
C LEU A 89 19.71 25.17 -10.62
N SER A 90 20.61 24.33 -11.14
CA SER A 90 20.33 23.43 -12.26
C SER A 90 20.48 21.98 -11.82
N THR A 91 19.50 21.14 -12.14
CA THR A 91 19.47 19.69 -11.89
C THR A 91 19.84 18.88 -13.14
N SER A 92 20.43 19.52 -14.15
CA SER A 92 20.75 18.89 -15.44
C SER A 92 21.85 17.83 -15.31
N ASN A 93 21.82 16.81 -16.18
CA ASN A 93 22.81 15.72 -16.24
C ASN A 93 22.98 14.91 -14.95
N GLY A 94 21.90 14.73 -14.18
CA GLY A 94 21.92 13.88 -12.98
C GLY A 94 22.72 14.44 -11.81
N ARG A 95 23.01 15.74 -11.83
CA ARG A 95 23.78 16.45 -10.80
C ARG A 95 23.10 17.78 -10.48
N ILE A 96 23.33 18.29 -9.29
CA ILE A 96 22.90 19.65 -8.91
C ILE A 96 24.10 20.56 -9.08
N SER A 97 23.90 21.70 -9.75
CA SER A 97 24.93 22.72 -9.83
C SER A 97 24.37 24.11 -9.59
N PHE A 98 25.14 24.94 -8.88
CA PHE A 98 24.79 26.33 -8.62
C PHE A 98 26.05 27.18 -8.43
N LEU A 99 25.91 28.49 -8.62
CA LEU A 99 26.98 29.46 -8.41
C LEU A 99 26.71 30.24 -7.12
N LEU A 100 27.75 30.47 -6.33
CA LEU A 100 27.69 31.43 -5.22
C LEU A 100 27.80 32.86 -5.72
N ASP A 101 26.98 33.74 -5.18
CA ASP A 101 27.05 35.18 -5.49
C ASP A 101 28.35 35.80 -4.94
N ASN A 102 28.85 35.28 -3.81
CA ASN A 102 30.07 35.74 -3.17
C ASN A 102 31.09 34.58 -3.02
N PRO A 103 32.17 34.58 -3.82
CA PRO A 103 33.21 33.54 -3.76
C PRO A 103 33.92 33.42 -2.39
N SER A 104 33.93 34.47 -1.57
CA SER A 104 34.53 34.39 -0.22
C SER A 104 33.76 33.48 0.75
N GLN A 105 32.52 33.09 0.40
CA GLN A 105 31.67 32.26 1.25
C GLN A 105 31.76 30.75 0.93
N VAL A 106 32.68 30.33 0.06
CA VAL A 106 32.81 28.93 -0.39
C VAL A 106 33.04 27.96 0.77
N ASP A 107 33.95 28.28 1.69
CA ASP A 107 34.25 27.37 2.81
C ASP A 107 33.07 27.25 3.78
N ARG A 108 32.37 28.36 4.03
CA ARG A 108 31.14 28.37 4.84
C ARG A 108 30.01 27.60 4.17
N ALA A 109 29.78 27.82 2.88
CA ALA A 109 28.76 27.11 2.12
C ALA A 109 29.05 25.60 2.09
N ARG A 110 30.32 25.21 1.97
CA ARG A 110 30.74 23.81 2.07
C ARG A 110 30.38 23.23 3.43
N GLU A 111 30.73 23.90 4.52
CA GLU A 111 30.47 23.47 5.89
C GLU A 111 28.97 23.26 6.15
N GLU A 112 28.13 24.21 5.75
CA GLU A 112 26.66 24.13 5.89
C GLU A 112 26.05 22.97 5.08
N LEU A 113 26.68 22.58 3.96
CA LEU A 113 26.20 21.50 3.09
C LEU A 113 26.72 20.11 3.49
N LEU A 114 27.78 20.01 4.32
CA LEU A 114 28.34 18.72 4.75
C LEU A 114 27.29 17.76 5.36
N PRO A 115 26.35 18.21 6.21
CA PRO A 115 25.31 17.33 6.74
C PRO A 115 24.42 16.73 5.65
N LEU A 116 24.05 17.51 4.62
CA LEU A 116 23.24 17.02 3.50
C LEU A 116 24.01 16.03 2.61
N VAL A 117 25.32 16.25 2.45
CA VAL A 117 26.19 15.42 1.60
C VAL A 117 26.47 14.06 2.22
N ASN A 118 26.69 14.03 3.54
CA ASN A 118 26.95 12.80 4.28
C ASN A 118 25.67 12.00 4.54
N GLY A 119 24.51 12.66 4.63
CA GLY A 119 23.24 12.02 4.92
C GLY A 119 23.14 11.55 6.37
N SER A 120 22.12 10.76 6.66
CA SER A 120 21.80 10.27 8.01
C SER A 120 22.56 8.98 8.40
N GLY A 121 23.24 8.35 7.44
CA GLY A 121 23.82 7.02 7.57
C GLY A 121 25.33 6.98 7.42
N PRO A 122 25.95 5.79 7.57
CA PRO A 122 27.39 5.61 7.41
C PRO A 122 27.85 5.67 5.94
N VAL A 123 26.91 5.59 5.00
CA VAL A 123 27.18 5.61 3.56
C VAL A 123 27.12 7.04 3.06
N ARG A 124 28.20 7.52 2.45
CA ARG A 124 28.21 8.82 1.77
C ARG A 124 27.22 8.82 0.62
N GLU A 125 26.20 9.65 0.75
CA GLU A 125 25.08 9.71 -0.17
C GLU A 125 25.31 10.57 -1.42
N TRP A 126 26.14 11.61 -1.28
CA TRP A 126 26.47 12.56 -2.33
C TRP A 126 27.95 12.89 -2.36
N ASN A 127 28.46 13.19 -3.55
CA ASN A 127 29.76 13.81 -3.76
C ASN A 127 29.56 15.31 -3.91
N LEU A 128 30.40 16.09 -3.24
CA LEU A 128 30.42 17.55 -3.29
C LEU A 128 31.74 17.99 -3.90
N GLU A 129 31.67 18.72 -5.00
CA GLU A 129 32.82 19.30 -5.69
C GLU A 129 32.62 20.80 -5.86
N VAL A 130 33.71 21.56 -5.78
CA VAL A 130 33.72 23.00 -6.08
C VAL A 130 34.60 23.20 -7.31
N VAL A 131 33.98 23.65 -8.40
CA VAL A 131 34.60 23.90 -9.69
C VAL A 131 34.77 25.41 -9.85
N ASP A 132 35.87 25.84 -10.48
CA ASP A 132 36.16 27.25 -10.78
C ASP A 132 36.07 28.20 -9.56
N GLY A 133 36.34 27.67 -8.36
CA GLY A 133 36.40 28.42 -7.11
C GLY A 133 35.08 28.99 -6.58
N SER A 134 33.95 28.84 -7.27
CA SER A 134 32.66 29.44 -6.89
C SER A 134 31.44 28.61 -7.28
N ARG A 135 31.61 27.60 -8.15
CA ARG A 135 30.53 26.74 -8.63
C ARG A 135 30.50 25.45 -7.83
N PHE A 136 29.38 25.17 -7.22
CA PHE A 136 29.16 23.92 -6.48
C PHE A 136 28.53 22.89 -7.41
N VAL A 137 28.99 21.65 -7.34
CA VAL A 137 28.45 20.50 -8.06
C VAL A 137 28.23 19.35 -7.07
N LEU A 138 26.97 18.94 -6.91
CA LEU A 138 26.58 17.79 -6.10
C LEU A 138 26.17 16.64 -7.02
N THR A 139 26.82 15.48 -6.86
CA THR A 139 26.54 14.29 -7.67
C THR A 139 26.14 13.14 -6.74
N PRO A 140 25.01 12.43 -7.00
CA PRO A 140 24.63 11.29 -6.18
C PRO A 140 25.65 10.15 -6.33
N THR A 141 26.02 9.49 -5.22
CA THR A 141 26.88 8.31 -5.27
C THR A 141 26.08 7.08 -5.72
N LYS A 142 26.76 6.07 -6.29
CA LYS A 142 26.11 4.80 -6.66
C LYS A 142 25.47 4.13 -5.46
N ASN A 143 26.21 3.99 -4.36
CA ASN A 143 25.71 3.37 -3.12
C ASN A 143 24.51 4.15 -2.54
N GLY A 144 24.54 5.49 -2.59
CA GLY A 144 23.41 6.30 -2.15
C GLY A 144 22.16 6.12 -3.02
N LEU A 145 22.34 5.93 -4.33
CA LEU A 145 21.23 5.62 -5.25
C LEU A 145 20.66 4.21 -4.99
N ASP A 146 21.52 3.21 -4.82
CA ASP A 146 21.10 1.82 -4.57
C ASP A 146 20.34 1.71 -3.23
N GLN A 147 20.78 2.42 -2.19
CA GLN A 147 20.06 2.51 -0.92
C GLN A 147 18.71 3.23 -1.07
N ALA A 148 18.67 4.31 -1.85
CA ALA A 148 17.42 5.03 -2.11
C ALA A 148 16.41 4.16 -2.86
N ILE A 149 16.86 3.38 -3.85
CA ILE A 149 16.02 2.40 -4.55
C ILE A 149 15.50 1.36 -3.55
N THR A 150 16.36 0.81 -2.70
CA THR A 150 15.97 -0.17 -1.68
C THR A 150 14.88 0.39 -0.75
N ASN A 151 15.09 1.58 -0.19
CA ASN A 151 14.11 2.23 0.68
C ASN A 151 12.79 2.52 -0.05
N ALA A 152 12.86 2.92 -1.32
CA ALA A 152 11.68 3.15 -2.15
C ALA A 152 10.92 1.83 -2.40
N MET A 153 11.61 0.72 -2.65
CA MET A 153 10.99 -0.59 -2.83
C MET A 153 10.33 -1.12 -1.55
N ASP A 154 10.96 -0.95 -0.40
CA ASP A 154 10.40 -1.38 0.88
C ASP A 154 9.13 -0.57 1.20
N THR A 155 9.19 0.75 0.99
CA THR A 155 8.02 1.63 1.14
C THR A 155 6.92 1.27 0.13
N ALA A 156 7.27 1.03 -1.13
CA ALA A 156 6.32 0.61 -2.16
C ALA A 156 5.64 -0.72 -1.81
N THR A 157 6.38 -1.68 -1.24
CA THR A 157 5.85 -2.96 -0.76
C THR A 157 4.79 -2.75 0.33
N GLU A 158 5.04 -1.86 1.29
CA GLU A 158 4.07 -1.52 2.34
C GLU A 158 2.84 -0.80 1.78
N VAL A 159 3.00 0.11 0.81
CA VAL A 159 1.87 0.78 0.13
C VAL A 159 1.02 -0.25 -0.62
N VAL A 160 1.64 -1.14 -1.40
CA VAL A 160 0.98 -2.24 -2.11
C VAL A 160 0.20 -3.12 -1.13
N ARG A 161 0.79 -3.48 0.02
CA ARG A 161 0.10 -4.24 1.07
C ARG A 161 -1.15 -3.52 1.56
N LYS A 162 -1.03 -2.26 1.99
CA LYS A 162 -2.16 -1.45 2.48
C LYS A 162 -3.29 -1.32 1.45
N ARG A 163 -2.94 -1.22 0.16
CA ARG A 163 -3.93 -1.14 -0.94
C ARG A 163 -4.71 -2.42 -1.11
N ILE A 164 -4.05 -3.57 -1.04
CA ILE A 164 -4.71 -4.87 -1.19
C ILE A 164 -5.54 -5.20 0.06
N ASP A 165 -5.04 -4.88 1.25
CA ASP A 165 -5.77 -5.03 2.51
C ASP A 165 -7.08 -4.22 2.50
N ALA A 166 -7.06 -3.03 1.89
CA ALA A 166 -8.23 -2.16 1.76
C ALA A 166 -9.34 -2.75 0.86
N LEU A 167 -9.02 -3.70 -0.03
CA LEU A 167 -10.01 -4.42 -0.82
C LEU A 167 -10.77 -5.49 0.00
N GLY A 168 -10.38 -5.71 1.26
CA GLY A 168 -10.96 -6.77 2.08
C GLY A 168 -10.64 -8.17 1.57
N THR A 169 -9.59 -8.29 0.74
CA THR A 169 -9.18 -9.54 0.09
C THR A 169 -8.40 -10.45 1.05
N ARG A 170 -8.31 -11.73 0.66
CA ARG A 170 -7.75 -12.82 1.45
C ARG A 170 -6.23 -12.83 1.30
N GLU A 171 -5.51 -12.50 2.37
CA GLU A 171 -4.04 -12.62 2.57
C GLU A 171 -3.20 -12.65 1.27
N PRO A 172 -2.92 -11.50 0.66
CA PRO A 172 -2.08 -11.44 -0.53
C PRO A 172 -0.65 -11.86 -0.22
N THR A 173 -0.03 -12.60 -1.14
CA THR A 173 1.41 -12.86 -1.08
C THR A 173 2.14 -11.76 -1.85
N ILE A 174 2.92 -10.95 -1.13
CA ILE A 174 3.68 -9.83 -1.68
C ILE A 174 5.15 -10.10 -1.39
N ILE A 175 5.92 -10.37 -2.44
CA ILE A 175 7.32 -10.75 -2.33
C ILE A 175 8.13 -9.81 -3.21
N ARG A 176 9.23 -9.28 -2.66
CA ARG A 176 10.21 -8.53 -3.44
C ARG A 176 11.05 -9.52 -4.27
N GLU A 177 11.06 -9.34 -5.59
CA GLU A 177 11.84 -10.15 -6.52
C GLU A 177 13.05 -9.35 -7.01
N GLY A 178 14.23 -9.60 -6.43
CA GLY A 178 15.44 -8.83 -6.73
C GLY A 178 15.38 -7.38 -6.24
N ASP A 179 16.15 -6.50 -6.87
CA ASP A 179 16.33 -5.14 -6.35
C ASP A 179 15.21 -4.18 -6.73
N THR A 180 14.51 -4.41 -7.85
CA THR A 180 13.57 -3.44 -8.46
C THR A 180 12.18 -3.99 -8.75
N ARG A 181 11.87 -5.26 -8.40
CA ARG A 181 10.58 -5.87 -8.71
C ARG A 181 9.81 -6.33 -7.48
N ILE A 182 8.48 -6.33 -7.60
CA ILE A 182 7.53 -6.78 -6.59
C ILE A 182 6.55 -7.75 -7.25
N SER A 183 6.51 -8.97 -6.75
CA SER A 183 5.57 -10.02 -7.14
C SER A 183 4.39 -9.99 -6.18
N VAL A 184 3.20 -9.84 -6.73
CA VAL A 184 1.95 -9.73 -5.99
C VAL A 184 1.02 -10.84 -6.45
N GLN A 185 0.53 -11.63 -5.51
CA GLN A 185 -0.44 -12.69 -5.75
C GLN A 185 -1.64 -12.50 -4.85
N VAL A 186 -2.84 -12.39 -5.45
CA VAL A 186 -4.10 -12.17 -4.73
C VAL A 186 -5.04 -13.35 -4.98
N PRO A 187 -5.23 -14.25 -4.00
CA PRO A 187 -6.17 -15.36 -4.09
C PRO A 187 -7.62 -14.88 -4.25
N GLY A 188 -8.39 -15.58 -5.08
CA GLY A 188 -9.81 -15.33 -5.30
C GLY A 188 -10.15 -14.06 -6.10
N LEU A 189 -9.14 -13.32 -6.57
CA LEU A 189 -9.33 -12.20 -7.49
C LEU A 189 -9.16 -12.68 -8.93
N SER A 190 -10.27 -12.79 -9.66
CA SER A 190 -10.27 -13.33 -11.03
C SER A 190 -9.85 -12.31 -12.10
N ASP A 191 -9.98 -11.01 -11.81
CA ASP A 191 -9.67 -9.93 -12.76
C ASP A 191 -8.32 -9.26 -12.44
N PRO A 192 -7.26 -9.54 -13.21
CA PRO A 192 -5.96 -8.90 -13.02
C PRO A 192 -5.95 -7.42 -13.45
N GLU A 193 -6.87 -6.97 -14.32
CA GLU A 193 -6.89 -5.55 -14.75
C GLU A 193 -7.39 -4.63 -13.64
N ALA A 194 -8.36 -5.07 -12.84
CA ALA A 194 -8.79 -4.36 -11.64
C ALA A 194 -7.66 -4.26 -10.59
N LEU A 195 -6.84 -5.30 -10.45
CA LEU A 195 -5.68 -5.26 -9.57
C LEU A 195 -4.61 -4.30 -10.09
N LYS A 196 -4.36 -4.33 -11.40
CA LYS A 196 -3.40 -3.45 -12.08
C LYS A 196 -3.80 -1.98 -11.98
N SER A 197 -5.07 -1.63 -12.16
CA SER A 197 -5.51 -0.23 -12.05
C SER A 197 -5.29 0.31 -10.64
N LEU A 198 -5.50 -0.51 -9.61
CA LEU A 198 -5.34 -0.13 -8.22
C LEU A 198 -3.86 -0.09 -7.76
N LEU A 199 -3.04 -1.03 -8.23
CA LEU A 199 -1.61 -1.07 -7.88
C LEU A 199 -0.74 -0.16 -8.75
N GLY A 200 -1.14 0.08 -10.00
CA GLY A 200 -0.40 0.91 -10.94
C GLY A 200 -0.62 2.42 -10.79
N GLN A 201 -1.62 2.86 -10.01
CA GLN A 201 -1.84 4.28 -9.73
C GLN A 201 -0.84 4.79 -8.69
N THR A 202 0.03 5.75 -9.02
CA THR A 202 0.95 6.34 -8.03
C THR A 202 0.19 7.06 -6.91
N ALA A 203 -0.91 7.74 -7.27
CA ALA A 203 -1.72 8.58 -6.39
C ALA A 203 -0.89 9.68 -5.72
N LYS A 204 -0.01 10.30 -6.51
CA LYS A 204 0.79 11.45 -6.10
C LYS A 204 -0.12 12.66 -6.00
N LEU A 205 -0.62 12.91 -4.79
CA LEU A 205 -1.41 14.09 -4.46
C LEU A 205 -0.51 15.27 -4.12
N GLU A 206 -0.77 16.41 -4.75
CA GLU A 206 -0.08 17.68 -4.48
C GLU A 206 -1.10 18.82 -4.39
N PHE A 207 -0.95 19.65 -3.36
CA PHE A 207 -1.65 20.92 -3.20
C PHE A 207 -0.67 22.04 -3.54
N LYS A 208 -0.91 22.75 -4.64
CA LYS A 208 -0.03 23.83 -5.09
C LYS A 208 -0.80 25.14 -5.23
N LEU A 209 -0.16 26.25 -4.93
CA LEU A 209 -0.74 27.57 -5.16
C LEU A 209 -0.76 27.86 -6.66
N VAL A 210 -1.89 28.38 -7.15
CA VAL A 210 -2.00 28.82 -8.54
C VAL A 210 -1.20 30.12 -8.72
N ASP A 211 -0.47 30.22 -9.82
CA ASP A 211 0.25 31.43 -10.17
C ASP A 211 -0.64 32.40 -10.94
N THR A 212 -1.23 33.36 -10.23
CA THR A 212 -2.10 34.39 -10.82
C THR A 212 -1.34 35.42 -11.66
N THR A 213 -0.01 35.39 -11.65
CA THR A 213 0.82 36.30 -12.49
C THR A 213 1.07 35.74 -13.89
N ALA A 214 0.74 34.47 -14.12
CA ALA A 214 0.88 33.84 -15.43
C ALA A 214 -0.20 34.34 -16.40
N LEU A 215 0.22 34.77 -17.59
CA LEU A 215 -0.70 35.13 -18.66
C LEU A 215 -1.31 33.87 -19.27
N GLN A 216 -2.64 33.85 -19.44
CA GLN A 216 -3.33 32.68 -20.00
C GLN A 216 -2.87 32.34 -21.43
N SER A 217 -2.45 33.34 -22.21
CA SER A 217 -1.84 33.15 -23.54
C SER A 217 -0.57 32.33 -23.48
N ASP A 218 0.28 32.58 -22.48
CA ASP A 218 1.59 31.96 -22.32
C ASP A 218 1.43 30.54 -21.80
N VAL A 219 0.50 30.34 -20.86
CA VAL A 219 0.13 29.02 -20.35
C VAL A 219 -0.42 28.12 -21.46
N ALA A 220 -1.25 28.66 -22.36
CA ALA A 220 -1.77 27.92 -23.51
C ALA A 220 -0.66 27.52 -24.51
N GLN A 221 0.44 28.27 -24.55
CA GLN A 221 1.62 27.98 -25.36
C GLN A 221 2.67 27.13 -24.64
N GLY A 222 2.43 26.75 -23.37
CA GLY A 222 3.37 25.96 -22.58
C GLY A 222 4.51 26.76 -21.95
N ILE A 223 4.40 28.09 -21.89
CA ILE A 223 5.41 28.99 -21.32
C ILE A 223 5.04 29.32 -19.87
N ALA A 224 5.81 28.81 -18.92
CA ALA A 224 5.62 29.04 -17.49
C ALA A 224 6.50 30.19 -16.98
N PRO A 225 6.00 31.06 -16.08
CA PRO A 225 6.84 32.02 -15.36
C PRO A 225 7.97 31.33 -14.57
N PRO A 226 9.09 32.02 -14.29
CA PRO A 226 10.16 31.48 -13.45
C PRO A 226 9.63 31.04 -12.08
N GLY A 227 9.97 29.80 -11.69
CA GLY A 227 9.51 29.20 -10.43
C GLY A 227 8.10 28.57 -10.49
N SER A 228 7.47 28.57 -11.66
CA SER A 228 6.17 27.95 -11.89
C SER A 228 6.29 26.75 -12.84
N GLU A 229 5.24 25.96 -12.90
CA GLU A 229 5.06 24.85 -13.82
C GLU A 229 3.63 24.85 -14.36
N ILE A 230 3.44 24.30 -15.54
CA ILE A 230 2.13 24.21 -16.18
C ILE A 230 1.61 22.79 -15.99
N VAL A 231 0.38 22.69 -15.48
CA VAL A 231 -0.27 21.42 -15.21
C VAL A 231 -1.61 21.38 -15.95
N PRO A 232 -1.87 20.34 -16.74
CA PRO A 232 -3.14 20.19 -17.45
C PRO A 232 -4.27 19.80 -16.50
N TYR A 233 -5.51 20.20 -16.81
CA TYR A 233 -6.69 19.71 -16.12
C TYR A 233 -6.98 18.24 -16.48
N ALA A 234 -7.43 17.47 -15.49
CA ALA A 234 -7.79 16.08 -15.67
C ALA A 234 -8.97 15.91 -16.65
N PRO A 235 -9.01 14.83 -17.45
CA PRO A 235 -10.16 14.49 -18.28
C PRO A 235 -11.44 14.39 -17.45
N GLY A 236 -12.57 14.90 -17.98
CA GLY A 236 -13.87 14.85 -17.29
C GLY A 236 -14.10 15.99 -16.30
N THR A 237 -13.14 16.89 -16.10
CA THR A 237 -13.36 18.17 -15.40
C THR A 237 -13.96 19.21 -16.35
N PRO A 238 -14.67 20.24 -15.85
CA PRO A 238 -15.25 21.30 -16.71
C PRO A 238 -14.22 22.07 -17.56
N LEU A 239 -12.95 22.04 -17.15
CA LEU A 239 -11.83 22.74 -17.77
C LEU A 239 -10.87 21.78 -18.50
N ALA A 240 -11.30 20.53 -18.75
CA ALA A 240 -10.51 19.53 -19.47
C ALA A 240 -10.02 20.09 -20.83
N GLY A 241 -8.73 19.87 -21.12
CA GLY A 241 -8.07 20.41 -22.32
C GLY A 241 -7.42 21.79 -22.14
N THR A 242 -7.65 22.46 -21.01
CA THR A 242 -6.89 23.65 -20.61
C THR A 242 -5.79 23.28 -19.60
N SER A 243 -4.85 24.19 -19.39
CA SER A 243 -3.80 24.04 -18.37
C SER A 243 -3.76 25.27 -17.47
N ILE A 244 -3.21 25.11 -16.27
CA ILE A 244 -3.04 26.17 -15.29
C ILE A 244 -1.59 26.23 -14.82
N ALA A 245 -1.09 27.44 -14.58
CA ALA A 245 0.22 27.63 -13.98
C ALA A 245 0.12 27.52 -12.46
N VAL A 246 0.97 26.68 -11.86
CA VAL A 246 1.08 26.52 -10.41
C VAL A 246 2.52 26.78 -9.98
N LYS A 247 2.70 27.21 -8.73
CA LYS A 247 4.04 27.35 -8.15
C LYS A 247 4.66 25.97 -7.97
N ARG A 248 5.90 25.80 -8.45
CA ARG A 248 6.62 24.52 -8.39
C ARG A 248 6.92 24.10 -6.95
N LEU A 249 7.26 25.07 -6.10
CA LEU A 249 7.67 24.88 -4.71
C LEU A 249 6.64 25.48 -3.75
N GLY A 250 6.65 25.03 -2.48
CA GLY A 250 5.84 25.61 -1.40
C GLY A 250 4.43 25.06 -1.30
N GLY A 251 4.15 23.90 -1.91
CA GLY A 251 2.90 23.16 -1.76
C GLY A 251 2.92 22.12 -0.61
N ILE A 252 1.85 21.34 -0.51
CA ILE A 252 1.72 20.20 0.41
C ILE A 252 1.53 18.92 -0.39
N ARG A 253 2.17 17.84 0.05
CA ARG A 253 2.10 16.53 -0.61
C ARG A 253 1.16 15.59 0.15
N GLY A 254 0.70 14.55 -0.54
CA GLY A 254 -0.16 13.51 0.02
C GLY A 254 0.52 12.59 1.04
N ASP A 255 1.85 12.65 1.16
CA ASP A 255 2.63 11.92 2.18
C ASP A 255 2.24 12.30 3.63
N SER A 256 1.64 13.48 3.80
CA SER A 256 1.21 14.03 5.08
C SER A 256 -0.23 13.64 5.43
N LEU A 257 -0.85 12.70 4.70
CA LEU A 257 -2.21 12.21 4.96
C LEU A 257 -2.22 11.03 5.93
N THR A 258 -3.16 11.05 6.87
CA THR A 258 -3.42 9.94 7.81
C THR A 258 -4.65 9.14 7.45
N ASN A 259 -5.64 9.77 6.79
CA ASN A 259 -6.89 9.13 6.43
C ASN A 259 -7.45 9.76 5.16
N ALA A 260 -8.10 8.93 4.34
CA ALA A 260 -8.90 9.33 3.20
C ALA A 260 -10.12 8.41 3.12
N GLN A 261 -11.32 8.99 2.99
CA GLN A 261 -12.57 8.24 2.95
C GLN A 261 -13.49 8.82 1.89
N GLN A 262 -14.17 7.94 1.16
CA GLN A 262 -15.25 8.34 0.28
C GLN A 262 -16.45 8.79 1.11
N SER A 263 -17.03 9.91 0.72
CA SER A 263 -18.18 10.54 1.37
C SER A 263 -19.09 11.14 0.29
N PHE A 264 -20.22 11.71 0.71
CA PHE A 264 -21.12 12.46 -0.15
C PHE A 264 -21.22 13.90 0.34
N ASP A 265 -21.08 14.85 -0.57
CA ASP A 265 -21.30 16.26 -0.24
C ASP A 265 -22.79 16.47 0.08
N GLN A 266 -23.06 17.06 1.25
CA GLN A 266 -24.41 17.28 1.77
C GLN A 266 -25.25 18.23 0.92
N ARG A 267 -24.61 19.07 0.09
CA ARG A 267 -25.31 20.09 -0.71
C ARG A 267 -25.89 19.55 -2.01
N ASN A 268 -25.18 18.65 -2.67
CA ASN A 268 -25.48 18.20 -4.03
C ASN A 268 -25.46 16.67 -4.17
N ASN A 269 -25.22 15.93 -3.08
CA ASN A 269 -25.14 14.48 -3.05
C ASN A 269 -24.11 13.89 -4.04
N GLN A 270 -23.06 14.65 -4.37
CA GLN A 270 -21.96 14.19 -5.23
C GLN A 270 -20.92 13.42 -4.41
N ALA A 271 -20.30 12.41 -5.04
CA ALA A 271 -19.24 11.65 -4.41
C ALA A 271 -17.98 12.53 -4.25
N VAL A 272 -17.46 12.58 -3.04
CA VAL A 272 -16.29 13.38 -2.65
C VAL A 272 -15.34 12.52 -1.81
N VAL A 273 -14.09 12.95 -1.71
CA VAL A 273 -13.10 12.29 -0.87
C VAL A 273 -12.69 13.22 0.27
N ASP A 274 -13.05 12.85 1.48
CA ASP A 274 -12.66 13.56 2.70
C ASP A 274 -11.27 13.06 3.11
N ILE A 275 -10.33 14.00 3.26
CA ILE A 275 -8.95 13.73 3.63
C ILE A 275 -8.60 14.38 4.97
N THR A 276 -7.73 13.72 5.73
CA THR A 276 -7.22 14.21 7.00
C THR A 276 -5.70 14.18 6.98
N PHE A 277 -5.08 15.30 7.29
CA PHE A 277 -3.63 15.41 7.43
C PHE A 277 -3.15 14.93 8.81
N ASP A 278 -1.88 14.57 8.92
CA ASP A 278 -1.23 14.44 10.22
C ASP A 278 -1.05 15.81 10.89
N GLN A 279 -0.51 15.84 12.12
CA GLN A 279 -0.32 17.08 12.87
C GLN A 279 0.63 18.07 12.17
N ALA A 280 1.69 17.58 11.52
CA ALA A 280 2.69 18.41 10.86
C ALA A 280 2.17 18.97 9.53
N GLY A 281 1.54 18.12 8.71
CA GLY A 281 0.85 18.46 7.47
C GLY A 281 -0.32 19.40 7.71
N GLY A 282 -1.13 19.15 8.74
CA GLY A 282 -2.23 20.01 9.13
C GLY A 282 -1.76 21.41 9.51
N LYS A 283 -0.65 21.54 10.24
CA LYS A 283 -0.02 22.82 10.54
C LYS A 283 0.50 23.52 9.28
N LYS A 284 1.22 22.80 8.41
CA LYS A 284 1.68 23.35 7.13
C LYS A 284 0.51 23.83 6.27
N PHE A 285 -0.61 23.11 6.27
CA PHE A 285 -1.82 23.45 5.52
C PHE A 285 -2.52 24.66 6.11
N ALA A 286 -2.59 24.75 7.44
CA ALA A 286 -3.07 25.94 8.14
C ALA A 286 -2.23 27.17 7.79
N ASP A 287 -0.89 27.06 7.84
CA ASP A 287 0.02 28.16 7.53
C ASP A 287 -0.09 28.58 6.05
N LEU A 288 -0.16 27.61 5.13
CA LEU A 288 -0.29 27.85 3.69
C LEU A 288 -1.61 28.54 3.35
N THR A 289 -2.72 28.08 3.94
CA THR A 289 -4.05 28.67 3.69
C THR A 289 -4.19 30.04 4.33
N ALA A 290 -3.70 30.24 5.55
CA ALA A 290 -3.73 31.53 6.24
C ALA A 290 -2.99 32.64 5.48
N GLN A 291 -1.88 32.32 4.84
CA GLN A 291 -1.07 33.29 4.07
C GLN A 291 -1.63 33.56 2.66
N ASN A 292 -2.58 32.76 2.19
CA ASN A 292 -3.07 32.80 0.80
C ASN A 292 -4.60 32.86 0.68
N THR A 293 -5.29 33.35 1.70
CA THR A 293 -6.73 33.63 1.67
C THR A 293 -7.09 34.51 0.46
N GLY A 294 -8.16 34.15 -0.25
CA GLY A 294 -8.63 34.81 -1.46
C GLY A 294 -7.93 34.36 -2.75
N LYS A 295 -6.90 33.50 -2.68
CA LYS A 295 -6.20 32.98 -3.87
C LYS A 295 -6.67 31.57 -4.24
N PRO A 296 -6.59 31.20 -5.53
CA PRO A 296 -6.86 29.83 -5.96
C PRO A 296 -5.73 28.87 -5.53
N PHE A 297 -6.12 27.67 -5.13
CA PHE A 297 -5.20 26.56 -4.85
C PHE A 297 -5.59 25.35 -5.68
N ALA A 298 -4.63 24.75 -6.37
CA ALA A 298 -4.83 23.59 -7.22
C ALA A 298 -4.63 22.30 -6.43
N ILE A 299 -5.56 21.36 -6.61
CA ILE A 299 -5.47 19.98 -6.16
C ILE A 299 -5.06 19.14 -7.37
N ILE A 300 -3.86 18.58 -7.31
CA ILE A 300 -3.21 17.85 -8.40
C ILE A 300 -3.07 16.40 -8.00
N LEU A 301 -3.46 15.49 -8.89
CA LEU A 301 -3.25 14.05 -8.75
C LEU A 301 -2.51 13.55 -9.98
N ASP A 302 -1.36 12.89 -9.77
CA ASP A 302 -0.54 12.29 -10.83
C ASP A 302 -0.23 13.27 -11.98
N GLY A 303 0.00 14.54 -11.65
CA GLY A 303 0.33 15.59 -12.61
C GLY A 303 -0.88 16.15 -13.38
N GLN A 304 -2.10 15.89 -12.94
CA GLN A 304 -3.33 16.47 -13.50
C GLN A 304 -4.13 17.23 -12.44
N VAL A 305 -4.63 18.42 -12.79
CA VAL A 305 -5.46 19.23 -11.89
C VAL A 305 -6.87 18.67 -11.85
N LEU A 306 -7.30 18.24 -10.66
CA LEU A 306 -8.66 17.79 -10.41
C LEU A 306 -9.60 18.98 -10.20
N SER A 307 -9.18 19.94 -9.37
CA SER A 307 -9.92 21.17 -9.10
C SER A 307 -8.98 22.27 -8.60
N ALA A 308 -9.37 23.52 -8.81
CA ALA A 308 -8.63 24.70 -8.36
C ALA A 308 -9.53 25.73 -7.64
N PRO A 309 -10.13 25.36 -6.48
CA PRO A 309 -11.00 26.26 -5.74
C PRO A 309 -10.25 27.43 -5.07
N ASN A 310 -10.97 28.48 -4.72
CA ASN A 310 -10.44 29.60 -3.95
C ASN A 310 -10.41 29.29 -2.45
N ILE A 311 -9.34 29.70 -1.78
CA ILE A 311 -9.23 29.64 -0.31
C ILE A 311 -10.11 30.76 0.28
N ASN A 312 -11.30 30.44 0.75
CA ASN A 312 -12.21 31.44 1.32
C ASN A 312 -11.83 31.84 2.75
N GLU A 313 -11.41 30.86 3.55
CA GLU A 313 -11.01 31.03 4.95
C GLU A 313 -9.81 30.13 5.28
N PRO A 314 -8.98 30.49 6.30
CA PRO A 314 -7.87 29.65 6.74
C PRO A 314 -8.36 28.29 7.27
N ILE A 315 -7.76 27.20 6.79
CA ILE A 315 -8.16 25.84 7.17
C ILE A 315 -7.25 25.35 8.30
N LEU A 316 -7.68 25.58 9.54
CA LEU A 316 -6.92 25.24 10.74
C LEU A 316 -7.15 23.81 11.24
N GLY A 317 -8.19 23.14 10.74
CA GLY A 317 -8.64 21.84 11.23
C GLY A 317 -7.91 20.63 10.67
N GLY A 318 -6.96 20.80 9.74
CA GLY A 318 -6.22 19.71 9.11
C GLY A 318 -7.08 18.73 8.31
N LYS A 319 -8.30 19.13 7.94
CA LYS A 319 -9.23 18.35 7.11
C LYS A 319 -9.51 19.11 5.83
N ALA A 320 -9.61 18.39 4.72
CA ALA A 320 -10.00 18.95 3.44
C ALA A 320 -10.89 17.96 2.69
N GLN A 321 -11.65 18.49 1.73
CA GLN A 321 -12.51 17.70 0.87
C GLN A 321 -12.05 17.89 -0.58
N ILE A 322 -11.84 16.78 -1.28
CA ILE A 322 -11.52 16.77 -2.70
C ILE A 322 -12.83 16.54 -3.44
N SER A 323 -13.32 17.60 -4.08
CA SER A 323 -14.48 17.56 -4.97
C SER A 323 -14.03 17.47 -6.43
N GLY A 324 -14.85 16.78 -7.23
CA GLY A 324 -14.64 16.51 -8.65
C GLY A 324 -15.83 15.76 -9.23
N SER A 325 -15.77 15.44 -10.52
CA SER A 325 -16.78 14.62 -11.22
C SER A 325 -16.60 13.12 -10.94
N PHE A 326 -16.49 12.75 -9.66
CA PHE A 326 -16.28 11.36 -9.25
C PHE A 326 -17.57 10.55 -9.25
N THR A 327 -17.46 9.27 -9.59
CA THR A 327 -18.47 8.26 -9.26
C THR A 327 -18.18 7.72 -7.87
N THR A 328 -19.13 7.01 -7.26
CA THR A 328 -18.92 6.34 -5.97
C THR A 328 -17.72 5.39 -6.01
N GLU A 329 -17.59 4.65 -7.12
CA GLU A 329 -16.49 3.71 -7.33
C GLU A 329 -15.15 4.43 -7.51
N SER A 330 -15.08 5.47 -8.35
CA SER A 330 -13.82 6.19 -8.55
C SER A 330 -13.38 6.99 -7.32
N ALA A 331 -14.33 7.52 -6.54
CA ALA A 331 -14.04 8.15 -5.26
C ALA A 331 -13.52 7.16 -4.22
N ASN A 332 -14.08 5.93 -4.18
CA ASN A 332 -13.60 4.87 -3.31
C ASN A 332 -12.18 4.42 -3.69
N GLN A 333 -11.91 4.20 -4.97
CA GLN A 333 -10.58 3.87 -5.47
C GLN A 333 -9.56 4.96 -5.13
N LEU A 334 -9.92 6.24 -5.36
CA LEU A 334 -9.07 7.37 -4.98
C LEU A 334 -8.82 7.40 -3.46
N ALA A 335 -9.85 7.19 -2.64
CA ALA A 335 -9.70 7.14 -1.18
C ALA A 335 -8.75 6.01 -0.73
N ILE A 336 -8.83 4.83 -1.34
CA ILE A 336 -7.91 3.71 -1.09
C ILE A 336 -6.47 4.10 -1.46
N SER A 337 -6.28 4.68 -2.65
CA SER A 337 -4.96 5.07 -3.14
C SER A 337 -4.34 6.19 -2.30
N LEU A 338 -5.13 7.15 -1.79
CA LEU A 338 -4.66 8.21 -0.91
C LEU A 338 -4.35 7.71 0.52
N ARG A 339 -5.21 6.87 1.10
CA ARG A 339 -5.04 6.33 2.46
C ARG A 339 -3.85 5.37 2.56
N SER A 340 -3.56 4.65 1.48
CA SER A 340 -2.40 3.75 1.42
C SER A 340 -1.06 4.50 1.34
N GLY A 341 -1.10 5.79 0.97
CA GLY A 341 0.07 6.63 0.74
C GLY A 341 0.49 6.64 -0.73
N ALA A 342 1.20 7.70 -1.12
CA ALA A 342 1.75 7.80 -2.47
C ALA A 342 2.88 6.78 -2.66
N LEU A 343 2.92 6.16 -3.85
CA LEU A 343 4.06 5.32 -4.21
C LEU A 343 5.32 6.20 -4.36
N PRO A 344 6.45 5.83 -3.74
CA PRO A 344 7.70 6.58 -3.85
C PRO A 344 8.37 6.41 -5.22
N VAL A 345 7.91 5.43 -6.01
CA VAL A 345 8.37 5.12 -7.35
C VAL A 345 7.21 4.54 -8.15
N ASP A 346 7.11 4.94 -9.41
CA ASP A 346 6.13 4.43 -10.35
C ASP A 346 6.44 2.95 -10.65
N LEU A 347 5.40 2.13 -10.53
CA LEU A 347 5.46 0.70 -10.76
C LEU A 347 4.81 0.37 -12.10
N THR A 348 5.59 -0.21 -13.00
CA THR A 348 5.10 -0.70 -14.30
C THR A 348 4.85 -2.21 -14.23
N VAL A 349 3.79 -2.69 -14.88
CA VAL A 349 3.51 -4.12 -14.96
C VAL A 349 4.42 -4.74 -16.02
N VAL A 350 5.24 -5.70 -15.62
CA VAL A 350 6.14 -6.45 -16.52
C VAL A 350 5.50 -7.77 -16.93
N GLN A 351 4.78 -8.39 -16.00
CA GLN A 351 4.09 -9.65 -16.23
C GLN A 351 2.77 -9.65 -15.48
N GLN A 352 1.73 -10.15 -16.12
CA GLN A 352 0.44 -10.43 -15.50
C GLN A 352 0.02 -11.84 -15.85
N GLY A 353 -0.60 -12.52 -14.89
CA GLY A 353 -1.12 -13.87 -15.07
C GLY A 353 -2.33 -14.09 -14.19
N THR A 354 -3.23 -14.94 -14.65
CA THR A 354 -4.35 -15.43 -13.84
C THR A 354 -4.12 -16.92 -13.63
N VAL A 355 -4.10 -17.35 -12.37
CA VAL A 355 -4.13 -18.77 -12.03
C VAL A 355 -5.60 -19.18 -12.09
N GLY A 356 -5.95 -19.90 -13.16
CA GLY A 356 -7.31 -20.36 -13.38
C GLY A 356 -7.78 -21.29 -12.26
N PRO A 357 -9.02 -21.14 -11.75
CA PRO A 357 -9.59 -22.03 -10.73
C PRO A 357 -9.66 -23.50 -11.18
N GLU A 358 -9.63 -23.78 -12.49
CA GLU A 358 -9.81 -25.13 -13.04
C GLU A 358 -8.66 -26.09 -12.69
N LEU A 359 -7.41 -25.62 -12.62
CA LEU A 359 -6.28 -26.43 -12.18
C LEU A 359 -6.39 -26.81 -10.69
N GLY A 360 -6.99 -25.92 -9.89
CA GLY A 360 -7.28 -26.15 -8.47
C GLY A 360 -8.53 -27.00 -8.24
N ALA A 361 -9.61 -26.78 -8.98
CA ALA A 361 -10.92 -27.42 -8.77
C ALA A 361 -10.88 -28.94 -8.99
N ASP A 362 -10.16 -29.42 -10.01
CA ASP A 362 -9.98 -30.86 -10.23
C ASP A 362 -9.09 -31.48 -9.12
N SER A 363 -8.03 -30.78 -8.73
CA SER A 363 -7.16 -31.15 -7.61
C SER A 363 -7.92 -31.19 -6.28
N ILE A 364 -8.83 -30.25 -6.05
CA ILE A 364 -9.72 -30.21 -4.88
C ILE A 364 -10.67 -31.41 -4.90
N ARG A 365 -11.33 -31.69 -6.02
CA ARG A 365 -12.28 -32.81 -6.12
C ARG A 365 -11.57 -34.15 -5.87
N LYS A 366 -10.43 -34.37 -6.53
CA LYS A 366 -9.63 -35.60 -6.35
C LYS A 366 -9.04 -35.69 -4.94
N GLY A 367 -8.55 -34.58 -4.39
CA GLY A 367 -8.03 -34.49 -3.03
C GLY A 367 -9.08 -34.73 -1.96
N LEU A 368 -10.28 -34.16 -2.13
CA LEU A 368 -11.42 -34.35 -1.23
C LEU A 368 -11.93 -35.80 -1.28
N LEU A 369 -11.98 -36.40 -2.47
CA LEU A 369 -12.32 -37.81 -2.63
C LEU A 369 -11.26 -38.73 -1.99
N ALA A 370 -9.97 -38.46 -2.20
CA ALA A 370 -8.88 -39.20 -1.56
C ALA A 370 -8.92 -39.07 -0.03
N MET A 371 -9.16 -37.87 0.49
CA MET A 371 -9.34 -37.64 1.94
C MET A 371 -10.57 -38.35 2.49
N ALA A 372 -11.71 -38.31 1.79
CA ALA A 372 -12.93 -38.96 2.25
C ALA A 372 -12.77 -40.49 2.30
N VAL A 373 -12.16 -41.07 1.26
CA VAL A 373 -11.88 -42.50 1.20
C VAL A 373 -10.85 -42.89 2.27
N GLY A 374 -9.73 -42.16 2.36
CA GLY A 374 -8.67 -42.45 3.34
C GLY A 374 -9.16 -42.32 4.79
N SER A 375 -9.86 -41.22 5.11
CA SER A 375 -10.46 -41.02 6.43
C SER A 375 -11.52 -42.08 6.73
N GLY A 376 -12.36 -42.44 5.75
CA GLY A 376 -13.37 -43.49 5.89
C GLY A 376 -12.75 -44.86 6.20
N LEU A 377 -11.67 -45.23 5.51
CA LEU A 377 -10.94 -46.49 5.77
C LEU A 377 -10.31 -46.51 7.16
N VAL A 378 -9.72 -45.40 7.61
CA VAL A 378 -9.13 -45.28 8.96
C VAL A 378 -10.22 -45.37 10.04
N LEU A 379 -11.34 -44.65 9.88
CA LEU A 379 -12.47 -44.71 10.82
C LEU A 379 -13.06 -46.12 10.91
N LEU A 380 -13.18 -46.83 9.78
CA LEU A 380 -13.64 -48.21 9.73
C LEU A 380 -12.66 -49.16 10.43
N LEU A 381 -11.35 -49.00 10.18
CA LEU A 381 -10.31 -49.80 10.82
C LEU A 381 -10.34 -49.62 12.34
N ILE A 382 -10.38 -48.38 12.84
CA ILE A 382 -10.44 -48.09 14.28
C ILE A 382 -11.72 -48.67 14.91
N GLY A 383 -12.86 -48.47 14.25
CA GLY A 383 -14.13 -49.00 14.72
C GLY A 383 -14.15 -50.53 14.80
N PHE A 384 -13.57 -51.21 13.81
CA PHE A 384 -13.49 -52.66 13.77
C PHE A 384 -12.49 -53.22 14.78
N THR A 385 -11.28 -52.65 14.87
CA THR A 385 -10.20 -53.15 15.73
C THR A 385 -10.47 -52.89 17.22
N TYR A 386 -11.04 -51.73 17.58
CA TYR A 386 -11.25 -51.33 18.99
C TYR A 386 -12.70 -51.45 19.46
N GLY A 387 -13.62 -51.89 18.60
CA GLY A 387 -15.04 -52.06 18.91
C GLY A 387 -15.67 -50.78 19.50
N ARG A 388 -16.22 -50.87 20.72
CA ARG A 388 -16.89 -49.73 21.38
C ARG A 388 -15.94 -48.56 21.66
N LEU A 389 -14.69 -48.83 22.02
CA LEU A 389 -13.69 -47.78 22.27
C LEU A 389 -13.32 -47.04 20.97
N GLY A 390 -13.32 -47.78 19.85
CA GLY A 390 -13.13 -47.20 18.52
C GLY A 390 -14.20 -46.20 18.14
N VAL A 391 -15.47 -46.44 18.52
CA VAL A 391 -16.56 -45.48 18.29
C VAL A 391 -16.32 -44.16 19.03
N TYR A 392 -15.85 -44.20 20.28
CA TYR A 392 -15.52 -42.99 21.03
C TYR A 392 -14.33 -42.23 20.43
N ALA A 393 -13.30 -42.95 19.98
CA ALA A 393 -12.16 -42.37 19.28
C ALA A 393 -12.58 -41.68 17.97
N ASN A 394 -13.49 -42.30 17.20
CA ASN A 394 -14.02 -41.72 15.97
C ASN A 394 -14.80 -40.42 16.24
N ILE A 395 -15.62 -40.37 17.29
CA ILE A 395 -16.32 -39.13 17.69
C ILE A 395 -15.31 -38.04 18.09
N ALA A 396 -14.28 -38.41 18.87
CA ALA A 396 -13.24 -37.47 19.28
C ALA A 396 -12.45 -36.91 18.07
N LEU A 397 -12.16 -37.75 17.07
CA LEU A 397 -11.48 -37.34 15.85
C LEU A 397 -12.32 -36.36 15.02
N VAL A 398 -13.61 -36.64 14.84
CA VAL A 398 -14.53 -35.73 14.14
C VAL A 398 -14.61 -34.38 14.86
N LEU A 399 -14.74 -34.39 16.18
CA LEU A 399 -14.74 -33.16 16.98
C LEU A 399 -13.41 -32.41 16.83
N ASN A 400 -12.27 -33.10 16.82
CA ASN A 400 -10.95 -32.49 16.65
C ASN A 400 -10.83 -31.76 15.29
N VAL A 401 -11.22 -32.42 14.19
CA VAL A 401 -11.19 -31.82 12.84
C VAL A 401 -12.11 -30.59 12.76
N LEU A 402 -13.32 -30.69 13.31
CA LEU A 402 -14.26 -29.56 13.38
C LEU A 402 -13.69 -28.41 14.23
N MET A 403 -13.04 -28.71 15.35
CA MET A 403 -12.39 -27.70 16.16
C MET A 403 -11.25 -27.01 15.42
N LEU A 404 -10.39 -27.75 14.70
CA LEU A 404 -9.33 -27.19 13.87
C LEU A 404 -9.89 -26.24 12.80
N LEU A 405 -10.92 -26.66 12.07
CA LEU A 405 -11.60 -25.81 11.08
C LEU A 405 -12.22 -24.56 11.72
N GLY A 406 -12.83 -24.71 12.89
CA GLY A 406 -13.43 -23.60 13.63
C GLY A 406 -12.40 -22.58 14.09
N VAL A 407 -11.27 -23.04 14.64
CA VAL A 407 -10.14 -22.20 15.01
C VAL A 407 -9.61 -21.45 13.78
N MET A 408 -9.37 -22.17 12.68
CA MET A 408 -8.91 -21.55 11.42
C MET A 408 -9.89 -20.49 10.89
N ALA A 409 -11.20 -20.75 10.97
CA ALA A 409 -12.22 -19.80 10.55
C ALA A 409 -12.23 -18.54 11.43
N VAL A 410 -12.12 -18.70 12.76
CA VAL A 410 -12.06 -17.58 13.72
C VAL A 410 -10.82 -16.71 13.49
N PHE A 411 -9.67 -17.34 13.27
CA PHE A 411 -8.41 -16.64 13.01
C PHE A 411 -8.23 -16.23 11.54
N LYS A 412 -9.19 -16.53 10.66
CA LYS A 412 -9.15 -16.26 9.21
C LYS A 412 -7.90 -16.80 8.50
N THR A 413 -7.33 -17.90 8.99
CA THR A 413 -6.13 -18.50 8.40
C THR A 413 -6.43 -19.10 7.03
N THR A 414 -5.46 -19.05 6.13
CA THR A 414 -5.58 -19.58 4.77
C THR A 414 -5.29 -21.10 4.68
N LEU A 415 -6.19 -21.85 4.05
CA LEU A 415 -6.04 -23.25 3.69
C LEU A 415 -5.43 -23.36 2.30
N THR A 416 -4.29 -24.02 2.19
CA THR A 416 -3.57 -24.30 0.95
C THR A 416 -3.52 -25.81 0.68
N LEU A 417 -3.08 -26.23 -0.51
CA LEU A 417 -2.86 -27.66 -0.81
C LEU A 417 -1.92 -28.35 0.21
N PRO A 418 -0.75 -27.77 0.54
CA PRO A 418 0.08 -28.28 1.63
C PRO A 418 -0.63 -28.28 3.00
N GLY A 419 -1.46 -27.27 3.27
CA GLY A 419 -2.28 -27.23 4.49
C GLY A 419 -3.21 -28.44 4.61
N ILE A 420 -3.85 -28.84 3.50
CA ILE A 420 -4.68 -30.05 3.44
C ILE A 420 -3.85 -31.31 3.76
N ALA A 421 -2.62 -31.43 3.24
CA ALA A 421 -1.74 -32.55 3.60
C ALA A 421 -1.39 -32.56 5.10
N GLY A 422 -1.19 -31.37 5.70
CA GLY A 422 -1.01 -31.22 7.15
C GLY A 422 -2.21 -31.67 7.97
N PHE A 423 -3.44 -31.42 7.48
CA PHE A 423 -4.67 -31.96 8.09
C PHE A 423 -4.69 -33.48 8.09
N VAL A 424 -4.34 -34.11 6.97
CA VAL A 424 -4.26 -35.58 6.86
C VAL A 424 -3.24 -36.15 7.83
N LEU A 425 -2.06 -35.53 7.94
CA LEU A 425 -1.03 -35.92 8.91
C LEU A 425 -1.54 -35.79 10.37
N THR A 426 -2.22 -34.69 10.68
CA THR A 426 -2.77 -34.43 12.02
C THR A 426 -3.85 -35.45 12.39
N ILE A 427 -4.69 -35.84 11.44
CA ILE A 427 -5.67 -36.92 11.60
C ILE A 427 -4.95 -38.23 11.95
N GLY A 428 -3.88 -38.58 11.23
CA GLY A 428 -3.08 -39.78 11.52
C GLY A 428 -2.45 -39.77 12.92
N ALA A 429 -1.85 -38.65 13.33
CA ALA A 429 -1.26 -38.50 14.65
C ALA A 429 -2.31 -38.50 15.78
N ALA A 430 -3.49 -37.90 15.55
CA ALA A 430 -4.58 -37.90 16.52
C ALA A 430 -5.17 -39.31 16.73
N VAL A 431 -5.19 -40.13 15.68
CA VAL A 431 -5.55 -41.54 15.78
C VAL A 431 -4.53 -42.31 16.61
N ASP A 432 -3.24 -42.11 16.38
CA ASP A 432 -2.15 -42.77 17.13
C ASP A 432 -2.24 -42.47 18.64
N ALA A 433 -2.50 -41.21 19.01
CA ALA A 433 -2.72 -40.82 20.40
C ALA A 433 -3.94 -41.53 21.04
N ASN A 434 -5.01 -41.77 20.26
CA ASN A 434 -6.17 -42.52 20.74
C ASN A 434 -5.89 -44.02 20.87
N VAL A 435 -5.05 -44.58 19.98
CA VAL A 435 -4.58 -45.96 20.07
C VAL A 435 -3.76 -46.16 21.35
N LEU A 436 -2.79 -45.28 21.61
CA LEU A 436 -1.94 -45.30 22.81
C LEU A 436 -2.71 -45.17 24.13
N ILE A 437 -3.89 -44.56 24.13
CA ILE A 437 -4.75 -44.44 25.32
C ILE A 437 -5.63 -45.69 25.51
N ASN A 438 -5.92 -46.40 24.42
CA ASN A 438 -6.81 -47.57 24.43
C ASN A 438 -6.05 -48.89 24.67
N GLU A 439 -4.78 -48.97 24.28
CA GLU A 439 -3.82 -50.00 24.71
C GLU A 439 -3.34 -49.74 26.16
#